data_AF-X1PC95-F1
#
_entry.id   AF-X1PC95-F1
#
_cell.length_a   1.000
_cell.length_b   1.000
_cell.length_c   1.000
_cell.angle_alpha   90.00
_cell.angle_beta   90.00
_cell.angle_gamma   90.00
#
_symmetry.space_group_name_H-M   'P 1'
#
loop_
_entity.id
_entity.type
_entity.pdbx_description
1 polymer ?
#
loop_
_entity_poly.entity_id
_entity_poly.type
_entity_poly.pdbx_seq_one_letter_code
_entity_poly.pdbx_strand_id
1 'polypeptide(L)'
;MKIEYRMDVLGYEEMLFMKVKNEKYNRRSIRLRGYNYSCPGAYFVTICTQEQKILLKFKCVQVMIHSVWNSLPDRFPSIKLDEFVIMPNHVHAILWLGSS
;
A
#
# COMPACT_ATOMS: atom_id res chain seq x y z
N MET A 1 48.56 12.83 -1.17
CA MET A 1 48.58 11.74 -0.17
C MET A 1 47.38 10.85 -0.45
N LYS A 2 47.58 9.70 -1.09
CA LYS A 2 46.55 8.69 -1.40
C LYS A 2 46.54 7.73 -0.20
N ILE A 3 45.38 7.50 0.41
CA ILE A 3 45.23 6.49 1.45
C ILE A 3 44.40 5.37 0.82
N GLU A 4 45.05 4.25 0.53
CA GLU A 4 44.41 3.00 0.11
C GLU A 4 43.87 2.29 1.35
N TYR A 5 42.55 2.08 1.41
CA TYR A 5 41.96 1.16 2.37
C TYR A 5 41.94 -0.23 1.74
N ARG A 6 42.86 -1.09 2.18
CA ARG A 6 42.81 -2.53 1.92
C ARG A 6 41.66 -3.08 2.77
N MET A 7 40.60 -3.55 2.12
CA MET A 7 39.40 -4.09 2.76
C MET A 7 39.34 -5.60 2.59
N ASP A 8 39.41 -6.31 3.71
CA ASP A 8 39.46 -7.77 3.80
C ASP A 8 38.08 -8.37 3.53
N VAL A 9 38.03 -9.44 2.72
CA VAL A 9 36.79 -10.06 2.21
C VAL A 9 35.84 -10.53 3.35
N LEU A 10 36.37 -10.83 4.53
CA LEU A 10 35.61 -11.24 5.71
C LEU A 10 34.77 -10.10 6.33
N GLY A 11 35.18 -8.84 6.15
CA GLY A 11 34.47 -7.68 6.71
C GLY A 11 33.21 -7.31 5.92
N TYR A 12 33.12 -7.68 4.64
CA TYR A 12 31.94 -7.40 3.81
C TYR A 12 30.76 -8.29 4.18
N GLU A 13 31.01 -9.56 4.48
CA GLU A 13 29.99 -10.53 4.89
C GLU A 13 29.40 -10.14 6.27
N GLU A 14 30.25 -9.80 7.26
CA GLU A 14 29.78 -9.31 8.56
C GLU A 14 29.03 -7.96 8.46
N MET A 15 29.50 -7.05 7.59
CA MET A 15 28.84 -5.76 7.36
C MET A 15 27.51 -5.92 6.61
N LEU A 16 27.38 -6.90 5.70
CA LEU A 16 26.12 -7.24 5.04
C LEU A 16 25.13 -7.86 6.05
N PHE A 17 25.62 -8.69 6.97
CA PHE A 17 24.82 -9.32 8.03
C PHE A 17 24.32 -8.29 9.06
N MET A 18 25.12 -7.27 9.40
CA MET A 18 24.71 -6.16 10.29
C MET A 18 23.79 -5.13 9.64
N LYS A 19 23.63 -5.14 8.31
CA LYS A 19 22.74 -4.20 7.59
C LYS A 19 21.31 -4.70 7.45
N VAL A 20 21.00 -5.93 7.87
CA VAL A 20 19.64 -6.34 8.23
C VAL A 20 19.38 -5.89 9.66
N LYS A 21 19.56 -4.59 9.93
CA LYS A 21 19.02 -3.99 11.14
C LYS A 21 17.52 -4.11 11.03
N ASN A 22 16.98 -5.03 11.81
CA ASN A 22 15.59 -5.09 12.21
C ASN A 22 15.26 -3.80 12.97
N GLU A 23 15.18 -2.68 12.25
CA GLU A 23 14.48 -1.50 12.72
C GLU A 23 13.04 -1.95 12.82
N LYS A 24 12.69 -2.46 14.01
CA LYS A 24 11.31 -2.69 14.42
C LYS A 24 10.60 -1.38 14.13
N TYR A 25 9.90 -1.32 12.99
CA TYR A 25 9.01 -0.22 12.66
C TYR A 25 8.13 -0.06 13.88
N ASN A 26 8.36 1.01 14.64
CA ASN A 26 7.65 1.26 15.87
C ASN A 26 6.26 1.73 15.43
N ARG A 27 5.43 0.75 15.04
CA ARG A 27 4.18 0.94 14.33
C ARG A 27 3.23 1.59 15.33
N ARG A 28 3.20 2.92 15.28
CA ARG A 28 2.21 3.69 16.02
C ARG A 28 0.84 3.46 15.41
N SER A 29 -0.19 3.52 16.25
CA SER A 29 -1.56 3.53 15.76
C SER A 29 -1.76 4.76 14.86
N ILE A 30 -2.23 4.53 13.64
CA ILE A 30 -2.67 5.58 12.71
C ILE A 30 -4.07 6.09 13.13
N ARG A 31 -4.81 5.29 13.92
CA ARG A 31 -6.18 5.65 14.33
C ARG A 31 -6.17 6.84 15.28
N LEU A 32 -6.93 7.87 14.91
CA LEU A 32 -7.28 8.99 15.77
C LEU A 32 -7.94 8.51 17.07
N ARG A 33 -7.40 8.92 18.21
CA ARG A 33 -7.94 8.56 19.54
C ARG A 33 -9.31 9.22 19.75
N GLY A 34 -10.24 8.48 20.33
CA GLY A 34 -11.60 8.95 20.61
C GLY A 34 -12.56 8.94 19.41
N TYR A 35 -12.08 8.59 18.21
CA TYR A 35 -12.93 8.49 17.04
C TYR A 35 -13.60 7.10 16.93
N ASN A 36 -14.92 7.08 16.73
CA ASN A 36 -15.68 5.85 16.51
C ASN A 36 -15.70 5.49 15.02
N TYR A 37 -14.86 4.54 14.62
CA TYR A 37 -14.78 4.06 13.23
C TYR A 37 -15.95 3.14 12.83
N SER A 38 -16.89 2.84 13.74
CA SER A 38 -18.14 2.15 13.38
C SER A 38 -19.20 3.11 12.81
N CYS A 39 -19.01 4.42 12.96
CA CYS A 39 -19.91 5.41 12.36
C CYS A 39 -19.73 5.46 10.83
N PRO A 40 -20.80 5.77 10.08
CA PRO A 40 -20.71 6.07 8.66
C PRO A 40 -19.65 7.13 8.36
N GLY A 41 -18.87 6.93 7.30
CA GLY A 41 -17.82 7.87 6.91
C GLY A 41 -17.04 7.45 5.66
N ALA A 42 -16.21 8.37 5.17
CA ALA A 42 -15.32 8.16 4.05
C ALA A 42 -13.98 7.55 4.49
N TYR A 43 -13.47 6.62 3.69
CA TYR A 43 -12.25 5.88 3.93
C TYR A 43 -11.33 5.98 2.71
N PHE A 44 -10.10 6.42 2.94
CA PHE A 44 -9.03 6.34 1.96
C PHE A 44 -8.38 4.96 2.01
N VAL A 45 -8.42 4.24 0.90
CA VAL A 45 -7.90 2.88 0.76
C VAL A 45 -6.79 2.87 -0.28
N THR A 46 -5.70 2.17 0.04
CA THR A 46 -4.62 1.89 -0.91
C THR A 46 -4.44 0.39 -1.02
N ILE A 47 -4.48 -0.14 -2.24
CA ILE A 47 -4.27 -1.55 -2.54
C ILE A 47 -3.04 -1.67 -3.43
N CYS A 48 -1.96 -2.25 -2.90
CA CYS A 48 -0.73 -2.48 -3.64
C CYS A 48 -0.72 -3.87 -4.27
N THR A 49 -0.12 -4.00 -5.44
CA THR A 49 0.21 -5.31 -6.01
C THR A 49 1.25 -6.01 -5.15
N GLN A 50 1.23 -7.34 -5.18
CA GLN A 50 2.25 -8.14 -4.51
C GLN A 50 3.63 -7.78 -5.04
N GLU A 51 4.60 -7.61 -4.12
CA GLU A 51 5.98 -7.20 -4.44
C GLU A 51 6.06 -5.90 -5.26
N GLN A 52 5.03 -5.04 -5.21
CA GLN A 52 4.97 -3.77 -5.94
C GLN A 52 5.14 -3.93 -7.46
N LYS A 53 4.76 -5.09 -8.01
CA LYS A 53 4.84 -5.38 -9.45
C LYS A 53 4.00 -4.42 -10.27
N ILE A 54 4.54 -3.97 -11.41
CA ILE A 54 3.89 -3.01 -12.32
C ILE A 54 2.92 -3.75 -13.27
N LEU A 55 1.88 -4.36 -12.70
CA LEU A 55 0.88 -5.13 -13.44
C LEU A 55 -0.34 -4.29 -13.83
N LEU A 56 -0.58 -3.16 -13.15
CA LEU A 56 -1.80 -2.37 -13.36
C LEU A 56 -1.67 -1.37 -14.51
N LYS A 57 -0.50 -1.28 -15.14
CA LYS A 57 -0.28 -0.48 -16.35
C LYS A 57 -0.95 -1.07 -17.61
N PHE A 58 -1.26 -2.36 -17.60
CA PHE A 58 -1.79 -3.03 -18.78
C PHE A 58 -3.27 -2.69 -18.96
N LYS A 59 -3.65 -2.29 -20.18
CA LYS A 59 -5.01 -1.81 -20.47
C LYS A 59 -6.09 -2.83 -20.11
N CYS A 60 -5.86 -4.12 -20.39
CA CYS A 60 -6.79 -5.19 -20.03
C CYS A 60 -7.03 -5.27 -18.51
N VAL A 61 -5.98 -5.10 -17.70
CA VAL A 61 -6.07 -5.08 -16.24
C VAL A 61 -6.85 -3.86 -15.76
N GLN A 62 -6.60 -2.68 -16.33
CA GLN A 62 -7.33 -1.47 -15.99
C GLN A 62 -8.84 -1.62 -16.27
N VAL A 63 -9.21 -2.17 -17.43
CA VAL A 63 -10.62 -2.42 -17.78
C VAL A 63 -11.28 -3.35 -16.76
N MET A 64 -10.59 -4.41 -16.33
CA MET A 64 -11.11 -5.30 -15.28
C MET A 64 -11.29 -4.56 -13.95
N ILE A 65 -10.33 -3.73 -13.54
CA ILE A 65 -10.42 -2.96 -12.30
C ILE A 65 -11.60 -2.00 -12.34
N HIS A 66 -11.77 -1.24 -13.43
CA HIS A 66 -12.93 -0.35 -13.60
C HIS A 66 -14.26 -1.12 -13.52
N SER A 67 -14.34 -2.28 -14.19
CA SER A 67 -15.55 -3.10 -14.17
C SER A 67 -15.87 -3.62 -12.76
N VAL A 68 -14.85 -4.07 -12.02
CA VAL A 68 -15.05 -4.55 -10.64
C VAL A 68 -15.39 -3.39 -9.72
N TRP A 69 -14.69 -2.26 -9.82
CA TRP A 69 -14.95 -1.07 -9.03
C TRP A 69 -16.40 -0.63 -9.16
N ASN A 70 -16.92 -0.53 -10.39
CA ASN A 70 -18.29 -0.08 -10.64
C ASN A 70 -19.37 -1.08 -10.20
N SER A 71 -19.05 -2.37 -10.07
CA SER A 71 -20.00 -3.39 -9.58
C SER A 71 -19.96 -3.59 -8.07
N LEU A 72 -19.07 -2.90 -7.37
CA LEU A 72 -18.96 -3.00 -5.91
C LEU A 72 -20.28 -2.65 -5.18
N PRO A 73 -21.04 -1.58 -5.53
CA PRO A 73 -22.31 -1.26 -4.88
C PRO A 73 -23.36 -2.35 -5.04
N ASP A 74 -23.39 -3.05 -6.17
CA ASP A 74 -24.33 -4.15 -6.42
C ASP A 74 -24.06 -5.34 -5.47
N ARG A 75 -22.78 -5.56 -5.15
CA ARG A 75 -22.34 -6.63 -4.26
C ARG A 75 -22.40 -6.24 -2.78
N PHE A 76 -22.21 -4.96 -2.48
CA PHE A 76 -22.14 -4.42 -1.12
C PHE A 76 -23.01 -3.16 -1.00
N PRO A 77 -24.32 -3.29 -0.72
CA PRO A 77 -25.24 -2.15 -0.71
C PRO A 77 -24.90 -1.03 0.29
N SER A 78 -24.10 -1.34 1.32
CA SER A 78 -23.67 -0.40 2.36
C SER A 78 -22.45 0.45 1.98
N ILE A 79 -21.95 0.33 0.75
CA ILE A 79 -20.84 1.14 0.24
C ILE A 79 -21.30 2.07 -0.86
N LYS A 80 -20.74 3.28 -0.85
CA LYS A 80 -20.84 4.22 -1.95
C LYS A 80 -19.45 4.53 -2.48
N LEU A 81 -19.30 4.46 -3.79
CA LEU A 81 -18.05 4.78 -4.47
C LEU A 81 -17.86 6.29 -4.57
N ASP A 82 -16.62 6.71 -4.45
CA ASP A 82 -16.17 8.05 -4.73
C ASP A 82 -14.97 7.94 -5.71
N GLU A 83 -14.04 8.89 -5.66
CA GLU A 83 -12.87 8.89 -6.54
C GLU A 83 -11.92 7.71 -6.34
N PHE A 84 -11.33 7.23 -7.43
CA PHE A 84 -10.22 6.28 -7.41
C PHE A 84 -9.25 6.50 -8.57
N VAL A 85 -7.98 6.14 -8.37
CA VAL A 85 -6.93 6.25 -9.37
C VAL A 85 -6.08 4.98 -9.40
N ILE A 86 -5.80 4.50 -10.62
CA ILE A 86 -4.94 3.34 -10.85
C ILE A 86 -3.53 3.84 -11.16
N MET A 87 -2.61 3.59 -10.23
CA MET A 87 -1.17 3.74 -10.45
C MET A 87 -0.60 2.41 -10.98
N PRO A 88 0.60 2.39 -11.59
CA PRO A 88 1.11 1.19 -12.26
C PRO A 88 1.24 -0.06 -11.37
N ASN A 89 1.40 0.10 -10.05
CA ASN A 89 1.54 -0.98 -9.06
C ASN A 89 0.60 -0.88 -7.84
N HIS A 90 -0.31 0.10 -7.79
CA HIS A 90 -1.28 0.22 -6.71
C HIS A 90 -2.51 1.00 -7.15
N VAL A 91 -3.59 0.91 -6.37
CA VAL A 91 -4.79 1.71 -6.55
C VAL A 91 -5.04 2.51 -5.29
N HIS A 92 -5.38 3.79 -5.45
CA HIS A 92 -5.92 4.62 -4.39
C HIS A 92 -7.41 4.82 -4.61
N ALA A 93 -8.19 4.77 -3.55
CA ALA A 93 -9.64 4.81 -3.61
C ALA A 93 -10.22 5.52 -2.40
N ILE A 94 -11.33 6.23 -2.60
CA ILE A 94 -12.18 6.75 -1.53
C ILE A 94 -13.49 5.96 -1.56
N LEU A 95 -13.85 5.42 -0.39
CA LEU A 95 -15.07 4.64 -0.19
C LEU A 95 -15.87 5.22 0.97
N TRP A 96 -17.16 5.42 0.77
CA TRP A 96 -18.08 5.73 1.85
C TRP A 96 -18.64 4.42 2.39
N LEU A 97 -18.45 4.18 3.68
CA LEU A 97 -19.08 3.09 4.41
C LEU A 97 -20.16 3.69 5.29
N GLY A 98 -21.38 3.17 5.25
CA GLY A 98 -22.47 3.72 6.05
C GLY A 98 -23.82 3.22 5.59
N SER A 99 -24.59 2.69 6.54
CA SER A 99 -25.84 1.98 6.32
C SER A 99 -26.80 2.73 5.40
N SER A 100 -27.16 2.05 4.31
CA SER A 100 -28.30 2.30 3.43
C SER A 100 -29.61 2.46 4.19
#